data_AF-A0A956UEZ8-F1
#
_entry.id   AF-A0A956UEZ8-F1
#
_cell.length_a   1.000
_cell.length_b   1.000
_cell.length_c   1.000
_cell.angle_alpha   90.00
_cell.angle_beta   90.00
_cell.angle_gamma   90.00
#
_symmetry.space_group_name_H-M   'P 1'
#
loop_
_entity.id
_entity.type
_entity.pdbx_description
1 polymer ?
#
loop_
_entity_poly.entity_id
_entity_poly.type
_entity_poly.pdbx_seq_one_letter_code
_entity_poly.pdbx_strand_id
1 'polypeptide(L)'
;MATVRTHVMLPEELLKELDSVAGRGRRSEFIAEVLAGALRQRRQLEAFEAALAVEGPPVPEWDDPDSWLRELRKSERDDWATEGNSER
;
A
#
# COMPACT_ATOMS: atom_id res chain seq x y z
N MET A 1 18.85 -8.56 -9.80
CA MET A 1 18.28 -7.99 -11.06
C MET A 1 19.43 -7.65 -11.99
N ALA A 2 19.26 -7.84 -13.30
CA ALA A 2 20.26 -7.40 -14.28
C ALA A 2 20.24 -5.86 -14.38
N THR A 3 21.42 -5.24 -14.45
CA THR A 3 21.57 -3.78 -14.56
C THR A 3 21.78 -3.36 -16.02
N VAL A 4 21.04 -2.35 -16.48
CA VAL A 4 21.21 -1.74 -17.81
C VAL A 4 21.70 -0.31 -17.65
N ARG A 5 22.73 0.07 -18.43
CA ARG A 5 23.22 1.45 -18.44
C ARG A 5 22.19 2.35 -19.09
N THR A 6 21.71 3.33 -18.34
CA THR A 6 20.76 4.35 -18.80
C THR A 6 21.39 5.73 -18.61
N HIS A 7 21.36 6.57 -19.64
CA HIS A 7 21.84 7.95 -19.54
C HIS A 7 20.66 8.88 -19.26
N VAL A 8 20.74 9.64 -18.17
CA VAL A 8 19.70 10.61 -17.76
C VAL A 8 20.35 11.96 -17.50
N MET A 9 19.67 13.05 -17.87
CA MET A 9 20.10 14.39 -17.53
C MET A 9 19.46 14.81 -16.22
N LEU A 10 20.26 15.28 -15.28
CA LEU A 10 19.81 15.76 -13.96
C LEU A 10 20.34 17.19 -13.76
N PRO A 11 19.59 18.07 -13.09
CA PRO A 11 20.10 19.37 -12.68
C PRO A 11 21.36 19.23 -11.83
N GLU A 12 22.32 20.14 -12.00
CA GLU A 12 23.59 20.09 -11.27
C GLU A 12 23.38 20.16 -9.75
N GLU A 13 22.45 21.01 -9.30
CA GLU A 13 22.13 21.15 -7.88
C GLU A 13 21.56 19.85 -7.28
N LEU A 14 20.72 19.15 -8.03
CA LEU A 14 20.19 17.84 -7.61
C LEU A 14 21.31 16.79 -7.53
N LEU A 15 22.29 16.87 -8.43
CA LEU A 15 23.44 15.96 -8.40
C LEU A 15 24.32 16.21 -7.17
N LYS A 16 24.54 17.49 -6.79
CA LYS A 16 25.26 17.86 -5.56
C LYS A 16 24.55 17.36 -4.31
N GLU A 17 23.22 17.52 -4.26
CA GLU A 17 22.42 17.01 -3.16
C GLU A 17 22.48 15.48 -3.08
N LEU A 18 22.29 14.81 -4.22
CA LEU A 18 22.41 13.35 -4.32
C LEU A 18 23.76 12.85 -3.79
N ASP A 19 24.86 13.52 -4.15
CA ASP A 19 26.19 13.18 -3.66
C ASP A 19 26.33 13.33 -2.15
N SER A 20 25.69 14.34 -1.56
CA SER A 20 25.70 14.58 -0.12
C SER A 20 24.96 13.49 0.67
N VAL A 21 23.89 12.94 0.10
CA VAL A 21 23.04 11.94 0.74
C VAL A 21 23.54 10.51 0.47
N ALA A 22 23.74 10.16 -0.80
CA ALA A 22 24.13 8.81 -1.20
C ALA A 22 25.61 8.53 -0.91
N GLY A 23 26.46 9.56 -0.94
CA GLY A 23 27.91 9.43 -0.90
C GLY A 23 28.51 9.05 -2.26
N ARG A 24 29.83 9.27 -2.39
CA ARG A 24 30.56 9.08 -3.65
C ARG A 24 30.45 7.62 -4.13
N GLY A 25 30.02 7.43 -5.38
CA GLY A 25 29.98 6.13 -6.05
C GLY A 25 28.70 5.31 -5.81
N ARG A 26 27.80 5.74 -4.92
CA ARG A 26 26.53 5.04 -4.64
C ARG A 26 25.30 5.65 -5.32
N ARG A 27 25.52 6.60 -6.24
CA ARG A 27 24.44 7.29 -6.98
C ARG A 27 23.48 6.33 -7.65
N SER A 28 24.00 5.34 -8.38
CA SER A 28 23.19 4.40 -9.15
C SER A 28 22.29 3.54 -8.26
N GLU A 29 22.83 3.09 -7.12
CA GLU A 29 22.09 2.30 -6.12
C GLU A 29 21.00 3.13 -5.47
N PHE A 30 21.34 4.34 -5.01
CA PHE A 30 20.38 5.26 -4.39
C PHE A 30 19.27 5.67 -5.36
N ILE A 31 19.60 6.02 -6.60
CA ILE A 31 18.61 6.35 -7.63
C ILE A 31 17.68 5.16 -7.88
N ALA A 32 18.22 3.93 -7.97
CA ALA A 32 17.41 2.75 -8.18
C ALA A 32 16.45 2.49 -7.00
N GLU A 33 16.92 2.65 -5.76
CA GLU A 33 16.10 2.51 -4.55
C GLU A 33 14.97 3.54 -4.51
N VAL A 34 15.29 4.82 -4.70
CA VAL A 34 14.32 5.92 -4.70
C VAL A 34 13.29 5.74 -5.82
N LEU A 35 13.74 5.39 -7.03
CA LEU A 35 12.82 5.13 -8.15
C LEU A 35 11.90 3.94 -7.87
N ALA A 36 12.41 2.86 -7.28
CA ALA A 36 11.58 1.72 -6.92
C ALA A 36 10.52 2.09 -5.88
N GLY A 37 10.89 2.91 -4.89
CA GLY A 37 9.95 3.47 -3.91
C GLY A 37 8.88 4.35 -4.55
N ALA A 38 9.29 5.33 -5.35
CA ALA A 38 8.36 6.24 -6.04
C ALA A 38 7.39 5.51 -6.98
N LEU A 39 7.88 4.51 -7.73
CA LEU A 39 7.04 3.69 -8.61
C LEU A 39 6.04 2.83 -7.84
N ARG A 40 6.42 2.33 -6.65
CA ARG A 40 5.51 1.59 -5.79
C ARG A 40 4.41 2.51 -5.25
N GLN A 41 4.77 3.69 -4.77
CA GLN A 41 3.82 4.68 -4.26
C GLN A 41 2.82 5.09 -5.36
N ARG A 42 3.29 5.36 -6.58
CA ARG A 42 2.39 5.68 -7.71
C ARG A 42 1.41 4.56 -8.02
N ARG A 43 1.89 3.32 -8.09
CA ARG A 43 1.01 2.15 -8.31
C ARG A 43 -0.04 1.99 -7.22
N GLN A 44 0.31 2.28 -5.96
CA GLN A 44 -0.65 2.25 -4.85
C GLN A 44 -1.72 3.34 -5.00
N LEU A 45 -1.32 4.56 -5.34
CA LEU A 45 -2.24 5.66 -5.59
C LEU A 45 -3.17 5.36 -6.76
N GLU A 46 -2.63 4.88 -7.88
CA GLU A 46 -3.42 4.45 -9.04
C GLU A 46 -4.42 3.34 -8.67
N ALA A 47 -4.02 2.38 -7.82
CA ALA A 47 -4.92 1.33 -7.35
C ALA A 47 -6.05 1.87 -6.47
N PHE A 48 -5.75 2.82 -5.58
CA PHE A 48 -6.78 3.47 -4.76
C PHE A 48 -7.73 4.32 -5.60
N GLU A 49 -7.21 5.11 -6.55
CA GLU A 49 -8.02 5.90 -7.48
C GLU A 49 -8.94 4.99 -8.29
N ALA A 50 -8.42 3.87 -8.80
CA ALA A 50 -9.23 2.89 -9.52
C ALA A 50 -10.31 2.24 -8.63
N ALA A 51 -9.99 1.94 -7.36
CA ALA A 51 -10.95 1.38 -6.42
C ALA A 51 -12.06 2.38 -6.05
N LEU A 52 -11.73 3.66 -5.92
CA LEU A 52 -12.69 4.72 -5.61
C LEU A 52 -13.53 5.15 -6.83
N ALA A 53 -13.03 4.97 -8.04
CA ALA A 53 -13.75 5.29 -9.27
C ALA A 53 -14.95 4.37 -9.54
N VAL A 54 -15.01 3.22 -8.86
CA VAL A 54 -16.15 2.30 -8.93
C VAL A 54 -17.06 2.61 -7.74
N GLU A 55 -18.22 3.23 -8.01
CA GLU A 55 -19.28 3.31 -7.00
C GLU A 55 -19.72 1.88 -6.64
N GLY A 56 -19.53 1.52 -5.37
CA GLY A 56 -20.05 0.28 -4.84
C GLY A 56 -21.58 0.31 -4.76
N PRO A 57 -22.23 -0.86 -4.63
CA PRO A 57 -23.64 -0.89 -4.25
C PRO A 57 -23.83 -0.14 -2.91
N PRO A 58 -25.04 0.38 -2.65
CA PRO A 58 -25.34 0.91 -1.32
C PRO A 58 -25.01 -0.16 -0.28
N VAL A 59 -24.45 0.27 0.85
CA VAL A 59 -24.10 -0.59 1.98
C VAL A 59 -25.06 -0.22 3.11
N PRO A 60 -26.22 -0.89 3.25
CA PRO A 60 -27.24 -0.55 4.23
C PRO A 60 -26.72 -0.58 5.67
N GLU A 61 -25.68 -1.37 5.94
CA GLU A 61 -25.01 -1.45 7.24
C GLU A 61 -24.37 -0.11 7.66
N TRP A 62 -24.15 0.81 6.72
CA TRP A 62 -23.66 2.16 7.02
C TRP A 62 -24.75 3.11 7.53
N ASP A 63 -26.03 2.76 7.39
CA ASP A 63 -27.14 3.58 7.91
C ASP A 63 -27.26 3.48 9.44
N ASP A 64 -26.89 2.33 10.04
CA ASP A 64 -26.74 2.13 11.49
C ASP A 64 -25.52 1.23 11.82
N PRO A 65 -24.31 1.81 11.82
CA PRO A 65 -23.08 1.06 12.08
C PRO A 65 -23.05 0.43 13.48
N ASP A 66 -23.71 1.02 14.47
CA ASP A 66 -23.70 0.54 15.85
C ASP A 66 -24.55 -0.72 16.03
N SER A 67 -25.69 -0.81 15.34
CA SER A 67 -26.47 -2.05 15.31
C SER A 67 -25.70 -3.15 14.58
N TRP A 68 -25.15 -2.84 13.40
CA TRP A 68 -24.36 -3.79 12.62
C TRP A 68 -23.16 -4.35 13.40
N LEU A 69 -22.37 -3.49 14.05
CA LEU A 69 -21.24 -3.92 14.88
C LEU A 69 -21.67 -4.78 16.07
N ARG A 70 -22.86 -4.54 16.64
CA ARG A 70 -23.41 -5.37 17.73
C ARG A 70 -23.80 -6.76 17.24
N GLU A 71 -24.38 -6.84 16.05
CA GLU A 71 -24.77 -8.10 15.42
C GLU A 71 -23.53 -8.91 14.99
N LEU A 72 -22.55 -8.27 14.35
CA LEU A 72 -21.29 -8.90 13.95
C LEU A 72 -20.53 -9.49 15.16
N ARG A 73 -20.47 -8.76 16.28
CA ARG A 73 -19.84 -9.27 17.51
C ARG A 73 -20.62 -10.43 18.13
N LYS A 74 -21.93 -10.53 17.90
CA LYS A 74 -22.73 -11.67 18.37
C LYS A 74 -22.48 -12.89 17.49
N SER A 75 -22.48 -12.73 16.16
CA SER A 75 -22.21 -13.82 15.24
C SER A 75 -20.81 -14.40 15.40
N GLU A 76 -19.78 -13.57 15.60
CA GLU A 76 -18.42 -14.06 15.87
C GLU A 76 -18.35 -14.88 17.17
N ARG A 77 -19.04 -14.44 18.24
CA ARG A 77 -19.07 -15.20 19.50
C ARG A 77 -19.78 -16.54 19.37
N ASP A 78 -20.80 -16.61 18.53
CA ASP A 78 -21.56 -17.83 18.29
C ASP A 78 -20.77 -18.82 17.40
N ASP A 79 -20.03 -18.35 16.38
CA ASP A 79 -19.18 -19.20 15.52
C ASP A 79 -18.13 -19.98 16.33
N TRP A 80 -17.41 -19.31 17.24
CA TRP A 80 -16.43 -19.96 18.12
C TRP A 80 -17.08 -20.89 19.18
N ALA A 81 -18.35 -20.70 19.51
CA ALA A 81 -19.08 -21.57 20.44
C ALA A 81 -19.60 -22.85 19.76
N THR A 82 -19.88 -22.80 18.45
CA THR A 82 -20.34 -23.96 17.67
C THR A 82 -19.18 -24.90 17.30
N GLU A 83 -18.00 -24.37 16.96
CA GLU A 83 -16.82 -25.19 16.64
C GLU A 83 -16.23 -25.91 17.86
N GLY A 84 -16.26 -25.28 19.06
CA GLY A 84 -15.76 -25.88 20.29
C GLY A 84 -16.61 -27.01 20.87
N ASN A 85 -17.81 -27.27 20.31
CA ASN A 85 -18.74 -28.29 20.81
C ASN A 85 -18.86 -29.52 19.89
N SER A 86 -18.11 -29.58 18.78
CA SER A 86 -18.14 -30.72 17.85
C SER A 86 -17.04 -31.76 18.10
N GLU A 87 -16.25 -31.62 19.17
CA GLU A 87 -15.10 -32.49 19.47
C GLU A 87 -15.18 -33.14 20.86
N ARG A 88 -16.39 -33.59 21.25
CA ARG A 88 -16.62 -34.46 22.41
C ARG A 88 -17.56 -35.62 22.10
#